data_AF-A0A559LZM7-F1
#
_entry.id   AF-A0A559LZM7-F1
#
_cell.length_a   1.000
_cell.length_b   1.000
_cell.length_c   1.000
_cell.angle_alpha   90.00
_cell.angle_beta   90.00
_cell.angle_gamma   90.00
#
_symmetry.space_group_name_H-M   'P 1'
#
loop_
_entity.id
_entity.type
_entity.pdbx_description
1 polymer ?
#
loop_
_entity_poly.entity_id
_entity_poly.type
_entity_poly.pdbx_seq_one_letter_code
_entity_poly.pdbx_strand_id
1 'polypeptide(L)'
;MRVGSILGYGAAIWQVAEAFDLDITSDVWVADLNTTASIKTAASTAAYGMMKYYTGNHTGDNPGNLPAPYYWWEAGAMFGIMVDYWYLTGDTTYNTVVQQALLSQIGTDDNFMPQNQTKTEGNDDQAFWGMAAMNAAEQNFDNPPSTQPGWLALAQGVFNSMSARWDTSTCGGGLRWQIFTFNNGYDYKNSIANGGLFNIGARLARYTGNTTYADWAEKIFEWEMSVGLITDDYRVLDGTSDTTNCSTVDQVRYSYNQGIYLFGAAVMYNHTNGSAIWETRVTGLLNATSIFFKDDVMYESACEDNISTANPHGTCDNDQLSFKAHLALDGRDRTTSTQHT
;
A
#
# COMPACT_ATOMS: atom_id res chain seq x y z
N MET A 1 -26.87 -9.56 -3.74
CA MET A 1 -25.61 -9.55 -2.96
C MET A 1 -25.32 -8.12 -2.52
N ARG A 2 -25.77 -7.74 -1.32
CA ARG A 2 -25.52 -6.43 -0.68
C ARG A 2 -25.49 -6.66 0.83
N VAL A 3 -24.40 -7.24 1.33
CA VAL A 3 -24.11 -7.42 2.77
C VAL A 3 -22.59 -7.34 3.05
N GLY A 4 -21.72 -7.57 2.06
CA GLY A 4 -20.26 -7.60 2.25
C GLY A 4 -19.56 -6.25 2.44
N SER A 5 -20.20 -5.11 2.16
CA SER A 5 -19.52 -3.82 2.16
C SER A 5 -19.26 -3.23 3.54
N ILE A 6 -19.99 -3.63 4.59
CA ILE A 6 -19.89 -2.97 5.91
C ILE A 6 -18.86 -3.64 6.84
N LEU A 7 -18.57 -4.93 6.64
CA LEU A 7 -17.68 -5.70 7.51
C LEU A 7 -16.18 -5.39 7.28
N GLY A 8 -15.79 -4.98 6.06
CA GLY A 8 -14.39 -4.66 5.74
C GLY A 8 -13.89 -3.34 6.33
N TYR A 9 -14.78 -2.36 6.58
CA TYR A 9 -14.37 -1.03 7.07
C TYR A 9 -13.97 -1.03 8.54
N GLY A 10 -14.61 -1.86 9.38
CA GLY A 10 -14.25 -2.01 10.79
C GLY A 10 -12.96 -2.82 10.97
N ALA A 11 -12.79 -3.90 10.21
CA ALA A 11 -11.63 -4.79 10.31
C ALA A 11 -10.34 -4.14 9.82
N ALA A 12 -10.37 -3.39 8.71
CA ALA A 12 -9.19 -2.69 8.19
C ALA A 12 -8.70 -1.60 9.17
N ILE A 13 -9.61 -0.84 9.79
CA ILE A 13 -9.23 0.23 10.72
C ILE A 13 -8.82 -0.34 12.10
N TRP A 14 -9.43 -1.45 12.53
CA TRP A 14 -9.01 -2.19 13.72
C TRP A 14 -7.59 -2.77 13.57
N GLN A 15 -7.28 -3.34 12.40
CA GLN A 15 -5.96 -3.91 12.14
C GLN A 15 -4.88 -2.85 11.88
N VAL A 16 -5.24 -1.69 11.30
CA VAL A 16 -4.38 -0.50 11.29
C VAL A 16 -4.04 -0.09 12.73
N ALA A 17 -4.99 -0.17 13.68
CA ALA A 17 -4.68 0.17 15.06
C ALA A 17 -3.67 -0.80 15.69
N GLU A 18 -3.84 -2.11 15.47
CA GLU A 18 -2.91 -3.15 15.95
C GLU A 18 -1.49 -3.03 15.35
N ALA A 19 -1.39 -2.54 14.12
CA ALA A 19 -0.13 -2.30 13.41
C ALA A 19 0.77 -1.21 14.03
N PHE A 20 0.22 -0.26 14.79
CA PHE A 20 0.95 0.88 15.36
C PHE A 20 1.27 0.73 16.86
N ASP A 21 1.36 -0.50 17.39
CA ASP A 21 1.59 -0.80 18.81
C ASP A 21 0.69 0.06 19.75
N LEU A 22 -0.56 0.29 19.34
CA LEU A 22 -1.54 0.97 20.17
C LEU A 22 -1.92 0.01 21.31
N ASP A 23 -1.93 0.49 22.56
CA ASP A 23 -2.52 -0.23 23.68
C ASP A 23 -4.05 -0.32 23.48
N ILE A 24 -4.47 -1.32 22.70
CA ILE A 24 -5.87 -1.52 22.26
C ILE A 24 -6.68 -2.26 23.33
N THR A 25 -6.05 -2.72 24.41
CA THR A 25 -6.75 -3.53 25.40
C THR A 25 -7.73 -2.74 26.27
N SER A 26 -7.67 -1.40 26.28
CA SER A 26 -8.61 -0.57 27.07
C SER A 26 -9.43 0.46 26.30
N ASP A 27 -8.96 0.99 25.15
CA ASP A 27 -9.46 2.29 24.66
C ASP A 27 -10.26 2.26 23.33
N VAL A 28 -10.19 1.19 22.53
CA VAL A 28 -10.99 1.06 21.29
C VAL A 28 -12.13 0.05 21.51
N TRP A 29 -13.27 0.51 22.03
CA TRP A 29 -14.47 -0.31 22.13
C TRP A 29 -15.38 -0.06 20.92
N VAL A 30 -15.48 -1.04 20.02
CA VAL A 30 -16.62 -1.09 19.09
C VAL A 30 -17.81 -1.66 19.87
N ALA A 31 -18.75 -0.79 20.26
CA ALA A 31 -19.93 -1.21 20.99
C ALA A 31 -20.84 -2.13 20.14
N ASP A 32 -20.88 -1.91 18.82
CA ASP A 32 -21.64 -2.74 17.87
C ASP A 32 -21.08 -2.63 16.43
N LEU A 33 -20.52 -3.72 15.90
CA LEU A 33 -20.04 -3.81 14.51
C LEU A 33 -21.17 -3.69 13.46
N ASN A 34 -22.43 -3.70 13.86
CA ASN A 34 -23.57 -3.62 12.93
C ASN A 34 -24.06 -2.19 12.69
N THR A 35 -23.52 -1.19 13.39
CA THR A 35 -23.91 0.22 13.17
C THR A 35 -22.79 1.04 12.58
N THR A 36 -23.12 1.80 11.53
CA THR A 36 -22.19 2.76 10.91
C THR A 36 -21.65 3.77 11.93
N ALA A 37 -22.47 4.19 12.89
CA ALA A 37 -22.04 5.13 13.93
C ALA A 37 -20.94 4.53 14.82
N SER A 38 -21.12 3.30 15.33
CA SER A 38 -20.11 2.64 16.16
C SER A 38 -18.81 2.37 15.39
N ILE A 39 -18.89 1.99 14.11
CA ILE A 39 -17.70 1.79 13.27
C ILE A 39 -16.96 3.11 13.08
N LYS A 40 -17.66 4.22 12.79
CA LYS A 40 -17.03 5.54 12.64
C LYS A 40 -16.41 6.04 13.94
N THR A 41 -17.03 5.78 15.09
CA THR A 41 -16.46 6.12 16.40
C THR A 41 -15.16 5.36 16.65
N ALA A 42 -15.15 4.03 16.44
CA ALA A 42 -13.93 3.24 16.59
C ALA A 42 -12.83 3.67 15.62
N ALA A 43 -13.21 3.99 14.37
CA ALA A 43 -12.29 4.53 13.39
C ALA A 43 -11.67 5.86 13.82
N SER A 44 -12.47 6.76 14.40
CA SER A 44 -12.00 8.04 14.92
C SER A 44 -11.02 7.86 16.08
N THR A 45 -11.29 6.92 16.99
CA THR A 45 -10.35 6.58 18.07
C THR A 45 -9.03 6.02 17.52
N ALA A 46 -9.08 5.12 16.54
CA ALA A 46 -7.88 4.57 15.90
C ALA A 46 -7.08 5.67 15.17
N ALA A 47 -7.75 6.53 14.40
CA ALA A 47 -7.13 7.67 13.72
C ALA A 47 -6.47 8.62 14.72
N TYR A 48 -7.14 8.92 15.84
CA TYR A 48 -6.55 9.72 16.91
C TYR A 48 -5.32 9.06 17.52
N GLY A 49 -5.35 7.75 17.77
CA GLY A 49 -4.20 6.99 18.24
C GLY A 49 -3.01 7.05 17.27
N MET A 50 -3.25 6.73 16.00
CA MET A 50 -2.24 6.75 14.95
C MET A 50 -1.62 8.15 14.78
N MET A 51 -2.44 9.20 14.79
CA MET A 51 -1.97 10.58 14.63
C MET A 51 -1.15 11.09 15.84
N LYS A 52 -1.15 10.42 17.01
CA LYS A 52 -0.24 10.77 18.12
C LYS A 52 1.23 10.47 17.81
N TYR A 53 1.51 9.51 16.93
CA TYR A 53 2.88 9.20 16.52
C TYR A 53 3.47 10.25 15.58
N TYR A 54 2.61 11.03 14.90
CA TYR A 54 3.06 12.05 13.97
C TYR A 54 3.41 13.35 14.68
N THR A 55 4.70 13.70 14.65
CA THR A 55 5.22 14.96 15.20
C THR A 55 5.61 15.98 14.13
N GLY A 56 5.60 15.61 12.84
CA GLY A 56 6.09 16.45 11.75
C GLY A 56 5.35 17.78 11.54
N ASN A 57 4.21 18.00 12.19
CA ASN A 57 3.50 19.29 12.22
C ASN A 57 3.93 20.21 13.38
N HIS A 58 4.79 19.76 14.29
CA HIS A 58 5.35 20.59 15.33
C HIS A 58 6.39 21.57 14.77
N THR A 59 6.52 22.73 15.41
CA THR A 59 7.52 23.73 14.99
C THR A 59 8.93 23.18 15.19
N GLY A 60 9.70 23.08 14.10
CA GLY A 60 11.08 22.58 14.11
C GLY A 60 11.24 21.14 13.65
N ASP A 61 10.13 20.39 13.52
CA ASP A 61 10.14 19.05 12.95
C ASP A 61 10.01 19.08 11.41
N ASN A 62 10.16 17.91 10.79
CA ASN A 62 10.07 17.75 9.34
C ASN A 62 8.70 17.18 8.95
N PRO A 63 7.82 17.96 8.30
CA PRO A 63 6.53 17.47 7.85
C PRO A 63 6.69 16.23 6.97
N GLY A 64 5.75 15.29 7.06
CA GLY A 64 5.80 14.05 6.28
C GLY A 64 6.76 12.97 6.79
N ASN A 65 7.44 13.18 7.92
CA ASN A 65 8.24 12.13 8.57
C ASN A 65 7.61 11.70 9.89
N LEU A 66 7.72 10.41 10.18
CA LEU A 66 7.51 9.86 11.52
C LEU A 66 8.84 9.86 12.29
N PRO A 67 8.80 9.98 13.63
CA PRO A 67 9.99 9.81 14.44
C PRO A 67 10.50 8.36 14.40
N ALA A 68 11.75 8.15 14.82
CA ALA A 68 12.26 6.79 15.01
C ALA A 68 11.31 5.98 15.92
N PRO A 69 11.12 4.67 15.65
CA PRO A 69 11.93 3.85 14.75
C PRO A 69 11.35 3.69 13.33
N TYR A 70 10.37 4.52 12.95
CA TYR A 70 9.63 4.37 11.71
C TYR A 70 10.41 4.87 10.50
N TYR A 71 10.30 4.16 9.38
CA TYR A 71 10.90 4.52 8.11
C TYR A 71 10.03 5.51 7.33
N TRP A 72 10.64 6.15 6.33
CA TRP A 72 9.97 7.21 5.56
C TRP A 72 8.74 6.71 4.79
N TRP A 73 8.75 5.48 4.31
CA TRP A 73 7.61 4.88 3.60
C TRP A 73 6.39 4.67 4.51
N GLU A 74 6.60 4.33 5.80
CA GLU A 74 5.52 4.12 6.78
C GLU A 74 4.72 5.41 6.99
N ALA A 75 5.39 6.57 6.91
CA ALA A 75 4.71 7.87 6.93
C ALA A 75 3.81 8.03 5.69
N GLY A 76 4.31 7.71 4.49
CA GLY A 76 3.52 7.72 3.26
C GLY A 76 2.30 6.80 3.33
N ALA A 77 2.49 5.58 3.84
CA ALA A 77 1.44 4.61 4.11
C ALA A 77 0.39 5.17 5.10
N MET A 78 0.83 5.73 6.23
CA MET A 78 -0.04 6.36 7.23
C MET A 78 -0.88 7.49 6.61
N PHE A 79 -0.30 8.38 5.81
CA PHE A 79 -1.06 9.47 5.18
C PHE A 79 -2.05 8.95 4.13
N GLY A 80 -1.70 7.89 3.38
CA GLY A 80 -2.62 7.20 2.49
C GLY A 80 -3.83 6.62 3.23
N ILE A 81 -3.62 6.04 4.42
CA ILE A 81 -4.67 5.55 5.30
C ILE A 81 -5.53 6.70 5.84
N MET A 82 -4.94 7.85 6.18
CA MET A 82 -5.69 9.00 6.67
C MET A 82 -6.57 9.66 5.60
N VAL A 83 -6.17 9.60 4.33
CA VAL A 83 -7.04 9.96 3.20
C VAL A 83 -8.23 9.01 3.12
N ASP A 84 -7.98 7.70 3.21
CA ASP A 84 -9.04 6.68 3.28
C ASP A 84 -10.00 6.88 4.46
N TYR A 85 -9.46 7.19 5.65
CA TYR A 85 -10.22 7.49 6.85
C TYR A 85 -11.19 8.64 6.62
N TRP A 86 -10.71 9.77 6.08
CA TRP A 86 -11.56 10.91 5.76
C TRP A 86 -12.67 10.51 4.79
N TYR A 87 -12.33 9.81 3.70
CA TYR A 87 -13.32 9.42 2.69
C TYR A 87 -14.43 8.52 3.27
N LEU A 88 -14.07 7.58 4.14
CA LEU A 88 -15.01 6.61 4.72
C LEU A 88 -15.86 7.19 5.86
N THR A 89 -15.30 8.12 6.64
CA THR A 89 -15.96 8.63 7.84
C THR A 89 -16.61 9.99 7.62
N GLY A 90 -16.08 10.80 6.70
CA GLY A 90 -16.40 12.21 6.53
C GLY A 90 -15.73 13.13 7.56
N ASP A 91 -14.86 12.59 8.44
CA ASP A 91 -14.13 13.39 9.43
C ASP A 91 -12.95 14.12 8.78
N THR A 92 -12.98 15.45 8.82
CA THR A 92 -11.99 16.33 8.21
C THR A 92 -10.88 16.76 9.17
N THR A 93 -10.88 16.28 10.42
CA THR A 93 -9.97 16.71 11.50
C THR A 93 -8.51 16.73 11.09
N TYR A 94 -8.08 15.77 10.26
CA TYR A 94 -6.68 15.59 9.87
C TYR A 94 -6.35 16.03 8.44
N ASN A 95 -7.32 16.52 7.66
CA ASN A 95 -7.10 16.79 6.22
C ASN A 95 -5.96 17.78 5.97
N THR A 96 -5.92 18.88 6.72
CA THR A 96 -4.89 19.91 6.55
C THR A 96 -3.49 19.37 6.83
N VAL A 97 -3.34 18.57 7.89
CA VAL A 97 -2.02 18.01 8.26
C VAL A 97 -1.56 16.92 7.29
N VAL A 98 -2.49 16.09 6.81
CA VAL A 98 -2.23 15.07 5.79
C VAL A 98 -1.81 15.71 4.47
N GLN A 99 -2.53 16.74 4.01
CA GLN A 99 -2.18 17.47 2.79
C GLN A 99 -0.78 18.11 2.91
N GLN A 100 -0.51 18.79 4.02
CA GLN A 100 0.80 19.40 4.26
C GLN A 100 1.93 18.36 4.23
N ALA A 101 1.72 17.23 4.89
CA ALA A 101 2.69 16.15 4.97
C ALA A 101 3.01 15.56 3.60
N LEU A 102 1.97 15.18 2.82
CA LEU A 102 2.13 14.68 1.45
C LEU A 102 2.89 15.69 0.57
N LEU A 103 2.46 16.94 0.55
CA LEU A 103 3.07 17.97 -0.29
C LEU A 103 4.51 18.31 0.10
N SER A 104 4.88 18.13 1.37
CA SER A 104 6.26 18.35 1.82
C SER A 104 7.26 17.32 1.32
N GLN A 105 6.79 16.15 0.87
CA GLN A 105 7.63 15.00 0.49
C GLN A 105 7.72 14.77 -1.03
N ILE A 106 7.12 15.63 -1.86
CA ILE A 106 7.04 15.42 -3.32
C ILE A 106 8.39 15.52 -4.05
N GLY A 107 9.42 16.09 -3.43
CA GLY A 107 10.74 16.30 -4.05
C GLY A 107 10.74 17.45 -5.06
N THR A 108 11.87 17.67 -5.74
CA THR A 108 11.99 18.72 -6.78
C THR A 108 11.42 18.32 -8.13
N ASP A 109 11.26 17.01 -8.35
CA ASP A 109 10.79 16.42 -9.60
C ASP A 109 9.32 15.97 -9.53
N ASP A 110 8.59 16.39 -8.48
CA ASP A 110 7.16 16.11 -8.26
C ASP A 110 6.78 14.62 -8.35
N ASN A 111 7.65 13.76 -7.80
CA ASN A 111 7.55 12.31 -7.92
C ASN A 111 7.79 11.58 -6.60
N PHE A 112 7.73 12.27 -5.45
CA PHE A 112 8.06 11.70 -4.15
C PHE A 112 9.46 11.08 -4.07
N MET A 113 10.46 11.74 -4.68
CA MET A 113 11.87 11.40 -4.48
C MET A 113 12.63 12.55 -3.82
N PRO A 114 12.34 12.89 -2.55
CA PRO A 114 13.03 13.96 -1.85
C PRO A 114 14.49 13.59 -1.57
N GLN A 115 15.42 14.48 -1.91
CA GLN A 115 16.87 14.24 -1.78
C GLN A 115 17.34 13.79 -0.39
N ASN A 116 16.61 14.17 0.67
CA ASN A 116 16.93 13.77 2.04
C ASN A 116 16.76 12.27 2.30
N GLN A 117 16.01 11.55 1.47
CA GLN A 117 15.69 10.13 1.65
C GLN A 117 16.58 9.20 0.81
N THR A 118 17.43 9.73 -0.06
CA THR A 118 18.27 8.98 -1.00
C THR A 118 19.08 7.82 -0.39
N LYS A 119 19.44 7.88 0.90
CA LYS A 119 20.19 6.81 1.60
C LYS A 119 19.37 5.57 1.94
N THR A 120 18.05 5.68 1.96
CA THR A 120 17.12 4.62 2.37
C THR A 120 16.05 4.34 1.33
N GLU A 121 15.94 5.18 0.31
CA GLU A 121 14.86 5.17 -0.68
C GLU A 121 14.92 3.98 -1.66
N GLY A 122 13.96 3.08 -1.52
CA GLY A 122 13.59 2.07 -2.49
C GLY A 122 12.43 2.47 -3.41
N ASN A 123 12.19 1.64 -4.41
CA ASN A 123 11.06 1.81 -5.34
C ASN A 123 9.73 1.56 -4.63
N ASP A 124 9.70 0.65 -3.67
CA ASP A 124 8.59 0.40 -2.75
C ASP A 124 8.32 1.61 -1.85
N ASP A 125 9.35 2.22 -1.26
CA ASP A 125 9.16 3.44 -0.46
C ASP A 125 8.44 4.53 -1.27
N GLN A 126 8.95 4.82 -2.47
CA GLN A 126 8.35 5.78 -3.38
C GLN A 126 6.93 5.38 -3.80
N ALA A 127 6.68 4.09 -4.01
CA ALA A 127 5.38 3.58 -4.41
C ALA A 127 4.31 3.83 -3.34
N PHE A 128 4.61 3.69 -2.06
CA PHE A 128 3.63 3.97 -0.99
C PHE A 128 3.16 5.42 -1.01
N TRP A 129 4.06 6.37 -1.23
CA TRP A 129 3.70 7.78 -1.42
C TRP A 129 2.89 8.03 -2.71
N GLY A 130 3.28 7.38 -3.81
CA GLY A 130 2.51 7.42 -5.07
C GLY A 130 1.09 6.85 -4.92
N MET A 131 0.94 5.75 -4.18
CA MET A 131 -0.36 5.16 -3.87
C MET A 131 -1.20 6.06 -2.96
N ALA A 132 -0.59 6.78 -2.03
CA ALA A 132 -1.28 7.79 -1.22
C ALA A 132 -1.82 8.96 -2.08
N ALA A 133 -1.01 9.47 -3.01
CA ALA A 133 -1.48 10.46 -3.98
C ALA A 133 -2.57 9.91 -4.91
N MET A 134 -2.45 8.65 -5.33
CA MET A 134 -3.49 7.99 -6.12
C MET A 134 -4.80 7.83 -5.31
N ASN A 135 -4.73 7.52 -4.00
CA ASN A 135 -5.91 7.51 -3.12
C ASN A 135 -6.58 8.89 -3.08
N ALA A 136 -5.78 9.95 -2.88
CA ALA A 136 -6.26 11.32 -2.83
C ALA A 136 -6.98 11.73 -4.13
N ALA A 137 -6.45 11.32 -5.30
CA ALA A 137 -7.09 11.55 -6.59
C ALA A 137 -8.40 10.76 -6.74
N GLU A 138 -8.41 9.46 -6.43
CA GLU A 138 -9.61 8.60 -6.55
C GLU A 138 -10.77 9.03 -5.64
N GLN A 139 -10.45 9.65 -4.51
CA GLN A 139 -11.42 9.98 -3.45
C GLN A 139 -11.82 11.45 -3.45
N ASN A 140 -11.32 12.24 -4.40
CA ASN A 140 -11.53 13.70 -4.45
C ASN A 140 -11.11 14.40 -3.16
N PHE A 141 -9.98 14.01 -2.58
CA PHE A 141 -9.38 14.73 -1.46
C PHE A 141 -9.07 16.17 -1.87
N ASP A 142 -9.13 17.11 -0.93
CA ASP A 142 -8.94 18.53 -1.22
C ASP A 142 -7.67 18.76 -2.06
N ASN A 143 -7.85 19.45 -3.17
CA ASN A 143 -6.76 19.67 -4.13
C ASN A 143 -5.63 20.49 -3.49
N PRO A 144 -4.37 20.23 -3.87
CA PRO A 144 -3.25 21.09 -3.51
C PRO A 144 -3.45 22.53 -4.01
N PRO A 145 -2.73 23.51 -3.43
CA PRO A 145 -2.71 24.87 -3.97
C PRO A 145 -2.34 24.87 -5.46
N SER A 146 -2.90 25.79 -6.24
CA SER A 146 -2.69 25.84 -7.70
C SER A 146 -1.24 26.06 -8.15
N THR A 147 -0.34 26.39 -7.23
CA THR A 147 1.10 26.53 -7.43
C THR A 147 1.86 25.21 -7.30
N GLN A 148 1.19 24.13 -6.94
CA GLN A 148 1.75 22.79 -6.76
C GLN A 148 1.03 21.78 -7.68
N PRO A 149 1.67 20.65 -8.03
CA PRO A 149 1.01 19.59 -8.81
C PRO A 149 -0.21 19.02 -8.07
N GLY A 150 -1.24 18.63 -8.84
CA GLY A 150 -2.38 17.91 -8.28
C GLY A 150 -2.07 16.45 -7.96
N TRP A 151 -2.92 15.80 -7.17
CA TRP A 151 -2.72 14.42 -6.71
C TRP A 151 -2.52 13.41 -7.85
N LEU A 152 -3.31 13.51 -8.93
CA LEU A 152 -3.15 12.66 -10.11
C LEU A 152 -1.79 12.87 -10.78
N ALA A 153 -1.32 14.12 -10.87
CA ALA A 153 -0.04 14.44 -11.50
C ALA A 153 1.13 13.85 -10.68
N LEU A 154 1.06 13.90 -9.36
CA LEU A 154 2.04 13.28 -8.46
C LEU A 154 2.08 11.75 -8.62
N ALA A 155 0.91 11.08 -8.68
CA ALA A 155 0.83 9.64 -8.93
C ALA A 155 1.42 9.27 -10.32
N GLN A 156 1.15 10.08 -11.35
CA GLN A 156 1.77 9.92 -12.67
C GLN A 156 3.28 10.17 -12.64
N GLY A 157 3.77 11.13 -11.87
CA GLY A 157 5.19 11.40 -11.66
C GLY A 157 5.92 10.19 -11.09
N VAL A 158 5.34 9.57 -10.04
CA VAL A 158 5.85 8.31 -9.47
C VAL A 158 5.88 7.21 -10.53
N PHE A 159 4.75 6.93 -11.20
CA PHE A 159 4.67 5.90 -12.23
C PHE A 159 5.72 6.09 -13.33
N ASN A 160 5.87 7.32 -13.85
CA ASN A 160 6.81 7.62 -14.93
C ASN A 160 8.26 7.42 -14.49
N SER A 161 8.60 7.85 -13.26
CA SER A 161 9.95 7.67 -12.73
C SER A 161 10.29 6.20 -12.45
N MET A 162 9.34 5.43 -11.91
CA MET A 162 9.49 4.00 -11.64
C MET A 162 9.59 3.19 -12.93
N SER A 163 8.68 3.39 -13.89
CA SER A 163 8.69 2.68 -15.18
C SER A 163 9.97 2.95 -15.98
N ALA A 164 10.56 4.15 -15.88
CA ALA A 164 11.85 4.47 -16.48
C ALA A 164 13.02 3.66 -15.90
N ARG A 165 12.89 3.10 -14.68
CA ARG A 165 13.90 2.27 -14.01
C ARG A 165 13.70 0.77 -14.22
N TRP A 166 12.72 0.36 -15.03
CA TRP A 166 12.50 -1.05 -15.36
C TRP A 166 13.74 -1.67 -16.01
N ASP A 167 14.40 -2.58 -15.30
CA ASP A 167 15.69 -3.13 -15.71
C ASP A 167 15.53 -4.39 -16.56
N THR A 168 15.74 -4.26 -17.86
CA THR A 168 15.70 -5.39 -18.82
C THR A 168 17.05 -6.10 -19.00
N SER A 169 18.13 -5.60 -18.38
CA SER A 169 19.47 -6.18 -18.53
C SER A 169 19.65 -7.49 -17.75
N THR A 170 18.82 -7.70 -16.73
CA THR A 170 18.81 -8.88 -15.86
C THR A 170 17.38 -9.38 -15.67
N CYS A 171 17.21 -10.70 -15.53
CA CYS A 171 15.93 -11.33 -15.21
C CYS A 171 14.77 -11.02 -16.19
N GLY A 172 15.07 -10.61 -17.43
CA GLY A 172 14.07 -10.26 -18.43
C GLY A 172 13.22 -9.02 -18.12
N GLY A 173 13.54 -8.27 -17.06
CA GLY A 173 12.71 -7.20 -16.53
C GLY A 173 12.78 -7.08 -15.02
N GLY A 174 11.85 -6.31 -14.46
CA GLY A 174 11.69 -6.09 -13.03
C GLY A 174 12.39 -4.84 -12.54
N LEU A 175 11.71 -4.13 -11.65
CA LEU A 175 12.35 -3.16 -10.76
C LEU A 175 13.20 -3.89 -9.73
N ARG A 176 14.31 -3.24 -9.39
CA ARG A 176 15.08 -3.55 -8.19
C ARG A 176 14.36 -2.98 -6.98
N TRP A 177 14.64 -3.53 -5.81
CA TRP A 177 14.16 -3.00 -4.55
C TRP A 177 14.65 -1.55 -4.40
N GLN A 178 15.97 -1.35 -4.37
CA GLN A 178 16.55 -0.03 -4.20
C GLN A 178 16.62 0.79 -5.49
N ILE A 179 16.50 2.11 -5.37
CA ILE A 179 16.63 3.04 -6.51
C ILE A 179 18.10 3.33 -6.83
N PHE A 180 18.93 3.49 -5.81
CA PHE A 180 20.31 3.92 -5.94
C PHE A 180 21.30 2.75 -5.82
N THR A 181 22.28 2.70 -6.70
CA THR A 181 23.25 1.59 -6.81
C THR A 181 24.12 1.37 -5.57
N PHE A 182 24.22 2.37 -4.69
CA PHE A 182 24.98 2.29 -3.44
C PHE A 182 24.15 1.83 -2.23
N ASN A 183 22.84 1.65 -2.38
CA ASN A 183 22.00 1.12 -1.31
C ASN A 183 22.07 -0.41 -1.28
N ASN A 184 22.07 -0.97 -0.07
CA ASN A 184 22.05 -2.42 0.13
C ASN A 184 20.72 -3.00 -0.38
N GLY A 185 20.78 -4.09 -1.15
CA GLY A 185 19.59 -4.66 -1.80
C GLY A 185 19.29 -4.12 -3.19
N TYR A 186 20.18 -3.31 -3.79
CA TYR A 186 20.05 -2.91 -5.19
C TYR A 186 20.10 -4.10 -6.17
N ASP A 187 20.76 -5.19 -5.80
CA ASP A 187 20.77 -6.46 -6.53
C ASP A 187 19.50 -7.30 -6.34
N TYR A 188 18.66 -6.95 -5.37
CA TYR A 188 17.40 -7.62 -5.09
C TYR A 188 16.27 -7.05 -5.94
N LYS A 189 15.47 -7.91 -6.56
CA LYS A 189 14.22 -7.57 -7.26
C LYS A 189 13.08 -8.23 -6.49
N ASN A 190 12.26 -7.43 -5.82
CA ASN A 190 11.22 -7.91 -4.92
C ASN A 190 9.81 -7.61 -5.43
N SER A 191 8.85 -8.37 -4.95
CA SER A 191 7.45 -8.23 -5.34
C SER A 191 6.84 -6.93 -4.84
N ILE A 192 7.29 -6.34 -3.73
CA ILE A 192 6.69 -5.08 -3.25
C ILE A 192 7.01 -3.88 -4.16
N ALA A 193 8.25 -3.74 -4.65
CA ALA A 193 8.62 -2.65 -5.55
C ALA A 193 7.88 -2.74 -6.90
N ASN A 194 7.80 -3.95 -7.45
CA ASN A 194 7.09 -4.22 -8.69
C ASN A 194 5.58 -4.11 -8.51
N GLY A 195 5.06 -4.58 -7.37
CA GLY A 195 3.67 -4.49 -6.96
C GLY A 195 3.20 -3.05 -6.83
N GLY A 196 4.07 -2.15 -6.31
CA GLY A 196 3.84 -0.71 -6.28
C GLY A 196 3.61 -0.12 -7.67
N LEU A 197 4.49 -0.41 -8.62
CA LEU A 197 4.33 0.04 -10.01
C LEU A 197 3.09 -0.57 -10.67
N PHE A 198 2.83 -1.85 -10.44
CA PHE A 198 1.64 -2.56 -10.92
C PHE A 198 0.35 -1.92 -10.40
N ASN A 199 0.26 -1.65 -9.10
CA ASN A 199 -0.89 -1.07 -8.42
C ASN A 199 -1.20 0.34 -8.96
N ILE A 200 -0.19 1.21 -9.00
CA ILE A 200 -0.33 2.57 -9.53
C ILE A 200 -0.72 2.52 -11.02
N GLY A 201 -0.07 1.65 -11.82
CA GLY A 201 -0.39 1.47 -13.24
C GLY A 201 -1.84 1.04 -13.46
N ALA A 202 -2.30 -0.01 -12.79
CA ALA A 202 -3.69 -0.48 -12.89
C ALA A 202 -4.70 0.64 -12.56
N ARG A 203 -4.44 1.39 -11.49
CA ARG A 203 -5.30 2.48 -11.02
C ARG A 203 -5.30 3.67 -11.96
N LEU A 204 -4.14 4.06 -12.48
CA LEU A 204 -4.04 5.10 -13.52
C LEU A 204 -4.77 4.68 -14.81
N ALA A 205 -4.67 3.41 -15.23
CA ALA A 205 -5.39 2.89 -16.38
C ALA A 205 -6.91 3.05 -16.21
N ARG A 206 -7.43 2.62 -15.04
CA ARG A 206 -8.85 2.78 -14.71
C ARG A 206 -9.27 4.25 -14.63
N TYR A 207 -8.49 5.09 -13.96
CA TYR A 207 -8.84 6.48 -13.71
C TYR A 207 -8.83 7.32 -14.98
N THR A 208 -7.83 7.11 -15.86
CA THR A 208 -7.58 7.97 -17.03
C THR A 208 -8.10 7.38 -18.34
N GLY A 209 -8.35 6.07 -18.40
CA GLY A 209 -8.64 5.36 -19.64
C GLY A 209 -7.44 5.22 -20.60
N ASN A 210 -6.24 5.64 -20.19
CA ASN A 210 -5.04 5.51 -21.01
C ASN A 210 -4.49 4.07 -20.93
N THR A 211 -4.49 3.39 -22.07
CA THR A 211 -4.10 1.98 -22.19
C THR A 211 -2.63 1.73 -21.89
N THR A 212 -1.76 2.74 -22.01
CA THR A 212 -0.32 2.59 -21.69
C THR A 212 -0.10 2.08 -20.26
N TYR A 213 -0.93 2.56 -19.32
CA TYR A 213 -0.85 2.10 -17.93
C TYR A 213 -1.33 0.66 -17.77
N ALA A 214 -2.34 0.24 -18.53
CA ALA A 214 -2.84 -1.14 -18.56
C ALA A 214 -1.79 -2.10 -19.15
N ASP A 215 -1.13 -1.69 -20.24
CA ASP A 215 -0.06 -2.47 -20.88
C ASP A 215 1.11 -2.71 -19.91
N TRP A 216 1.46 -1.68 -19.10
CA TRP A 216 2.43 -1.84 -18.03
C TRP A 216 1.96 -2.77 -16.93
N ALA A 217 0.69 -2.66 -16.51
CA ALA A 217 0.14 -3.55 -15.49
C ALA A 217 0.16 -5.02 -15.95
N GLU A 218 -0.16 -5.30 -17.22
CA GLU A 218 -0.03 -6.64 -17.80
C GLU A 218 1.43 -7.10 -17.83
N LYS A 219 2.34 -6.27 -18.34
CA LYS A 219 3.78 -6.56 -18.41
C LYS A 219 4.38 -6.93 -17.05
N ILE A 220 4.03 -6.20 -15.99
CA ILE A 220 4.57 -6.44 -14.65
C ILE A 220 4.02 -7.75 -14.07
N PHE A 221 2.71 -7.98 -14.21
CA PHE A 221 2.09 -9.21 -13.73
C PHE A 221 2.66 -10.45 -14.43
N GLU A 222 2.84 -10.37 -15.75
CA GLU A 222 3.46 -11.46 -16.53
C GLU A 222 4.93 -11.65 -16.16
N TRP A 223 5.68 -10.57 -15.90
CA TRP A 223 7.05 -10.67 -15.44
C TRP A 223 7.14 -11.38 -14.09
N GLU A 224 6.34 -10.99 -13.09
CA GLU A 224 6.27 -11.61 -11.77
C GLU A 224 6.00 -13.12 -11.85
N MET A 225 5.05 -13.53 -12.71
CA MET A 225 4.81 -14.96 -12.95
C MET A 225 5.99 -15.64 -13.63
N SER A 226 6.62 -14.98 -14.61
CA SER A 226 7.73 -15.56 -15.38
C SER A 226 8.98 -15.82 -14.55
N VAL A 227 9.23 -15.01 -13.51
CA VAL A 227 10.34 -15.20 -12.56
C VAL A 227 9.95 -16.04 -11.34
N GLY A 228 8.71 -16.53 -11.28
CA GLY A 228 8.21 -17.40 -10.21
C GLY A 228 7.91 -16.70 -8.89
N LEU A 229 7.83 -15.36 -8.88
CA LEU A 229 7.44 -14.59 -7.70
C LEU A 229 5.93 -14.65 -7.47
N ILE A 230 5.14 -14.64 -8.55
CA ILE A 230 3.76 -15.11 -8.51
C ILE A 230 3.76 -16.56 -9.00
N THR A 231 3.48 -17.48 -8.09
CA THR A 231 3.39 -18.91 -8.38
C THR A 231 2.16 -19.28 -9.22
N ASP A 232 2.15 -20.47 -9.81
CA ASP A 232 1.01 -20.97 -10.60
C ASP A 232 -0.31 -21.05 -9.80
N ASP A 233 -0.22 -21.17 -8.47
CA ASP A 233 -1.37 -21.10 -7.56
C ASP A 233 -1.54 -19.74 -6.87
N TYR A 234 -0.98 -18.68 -7.49
CA TYR A 234 -1.17 -17.26 -7.16
C TYR A 234 -0.70 -16.83 -5.77
N ARG A 235 0.22 -17.57 -5.15
CA ARG A 235 0.98 -17.07 -4.00
C ARG A 235 1.99 -16.05 -4.49
N VAL A 236 2.04 -14.90 -3.82
CA VAL A 236 3.08 -13.87 -4.04
C VAL A 236 4.21 -14.12 -3.03
N LEU A 237 5.41 -14.34 -3.56
CA LEU A 237 6.65 -14.57 -2.81
C LEU A 237 7.43 -13.25 -2.64
N ASP A 238 8.50 -13.23 -1.86
CA ASP A 238 9.12 -11.95 -1.48
C ASP A 238 9.96 -11.32 -2.60
N GLY A 239 10.85 -12.11 -3.21
CA GLY A 239 11.78 -11.57 -4.20
C GLY A 239 12.85 -12.54 -4.64
N THR A 240 13.81 -12.01 -5.40
CA THR A 240 14.84 -12.78 -6.09
C THR A 240 16.04 -11.87 -6.39
N SER A 241 17.23 -12.43 -6.59
CA SER A 241 18.45 -11.63 -6.83
C SER A 241 18.89 -11.69 -8.30
N ASP A 242 19.22 -10.54 -8.86
CA ASP A 242 19.73 -10.44 -10.23
C ASP A 242 21.10 -11.12 -10.41
N THR A 243 21.89 -11.21 -9.34
CA THR A 243 23.20 -11.90 -9.32
C THR A 243 23.05 -13.40 -9.56
N THR A 244 21.87 -13.95 -9.29
CA THR A 244 21.52 -15.35 -9.56
C THR A 244 20.66 -15.50 -10.82
N ASN A 245 20.60 -14.48 -11.67
CA ASN A 245 19.69 -14.38 -12.82
C ASN A 245 18.22 -14.66 -12.44
N CYS A 246 17.85 -14.24 -11.23
CA CYS A 246 16.56 -14.47 -10.61
C CYS A 246 16.12 -15.95 -10.54
N SER A 247 17.07 -16.89 -10.52
CA SER A 247 16.78 -18.33 -10.53
C SER A 247 16.41 -18.91 -9.17
N THR A 248 16.66 -18.18 -8.09
CA THR A 248 16.33 -18.58 -6.72
C THR A 248 15.42 -17.53 -6.10
N VAL A 249 14.22 -17.95 -5.73
CA VAL A 249 13.19 -17.08 -5.15
C VAL A 249 13.17 -17.24 -3.63
N ASP A 250 13.18 -16.12 -2.91
CA ASP A 250 12.85 -16.08 -1.50
C ASP A 250 11.39 -16.48 -1.30
N GLN A 251 11.19 -17.57 -0.56
CA GLN A 251 9.88 -18.20 -0.36
C GLN A 251 9.06 -17.54 0.77
N VAL A 252 9.59 -16.52 1.45
CA VAL A 252 8.84 -15.80 2.47
C VAL A 252 7.60 -15.16 1.84
N ARG A 253 6.50 -15.16 2.59
CA ARG A 253 5.21 -14.65 2.16
C ARG A 253 4.75 -13.61 3.17
N TYR A 254 4.69 -12.36 2.71
CA TYR A 254 4.17 -11.24 3.48
C TYR A 254 2.77 -10.87 2.99
N SER A 255 1.89 -10.47 3.91
CA SER A 255 0.49 -10.22 3.57
C SER A 255 0.31 -9.06 2.58
N TYR A 256 1.15 -8.03 2.69
CA TYR A 256 1.10 -6.86 1.82
C TYR A 256 1.46 -7.16 0.36
N ASN A 257 2.35 -8.13 0.10
CA ASN A 257 2.68 -8.59 -1.26
C ASN A 257 1.44 -9.25 -1.86
N GLN A 258 0.77 -10.12 -1.13
CA GLN A 258 -0.49 -10.70 -1.62
C GLN A 258 -1.56 -9.62 -1.86
N GLY A 259 -1.68 -8.65 -0.94
CA GLY A 259 -2.66 -7.56 -1.00
C GLY A 259 -2.49 -6.64 -2.21
N ILE A 260 -1.27 -6.16 -2.45
CA ILE A 260 -1.01 -5.15 -3.48
C ILE A 260 -1.32 -5.68 -4.89
N TYR A 261 -1.00 -6.96 -5.15
CA TYR A 261 -1.34 -7.62 -6.41
C TYR A 261 -2.83 -7.96 -6.50
N LEU A 262 -3.46 -8.39 -5.40
CA LEU A 262 -4.91 -8.62 -5.38
C LEU A 262 -5.68 -7.34 -5.76
N PHE A 263 -5.31 -6.19 -5.18
CA PHE A 263 -5.97 -4.93 -5.48
C PHE A 263 -5.72 -4.47 -6.92
N GLY A 264 -4.47 -4.47 -7.39
CA GLY A 264 -4.18 -4.11 -8.77
C GLY A 264 -4.89 -5.02 -9.78
N ALA A 265 -4.97 -6.33 -9.52
CA ALA A 265 -5.69 -7.28 -10.36
C ALA A 265 -7.21 -7.01 -10.37
N ALA A 266 -7.80 -6.66 -9.22
CA ALA A 266 -9.21 -6.29 -9.13
C ALA A 266 -9.52 -5.01 -9.91
N VAL A 267 -8.61 -4.03 -9.86
CA VAL A 267 -8.71 -2.80 -10.66
C VAL A 267 -8.62 -3.12 -12.16
N MET A 268 -7.70 -4.00 -12.58
CA MET A 268 -7.59 -4.43 -13.97
C MET A 268 -8.80 -5.25 -14.44
N TYR A 269 -9.37 -6.11 -13.59
CA TYR A 269 -10.62 -6.81 -13.87
C TYR A 269 -11.75 -5.82 -14.16
N ASN A 270 -11.86 -4.76 -13.35
CA ASN A 270 -12.85 -3.70 -13.59
C ASN A 270 -12.55 -2.90 -14.87
N HIS A 271 -11.31 -2.46 -15.08
CA HIS A 271 -10.89 -1.70 -16.26
C HIS A 271 -11.14 -2.47 -17.57
N THR A 272 -10.93 -3.79 -17.56
CA THR A 272 -11.13 -4.67 -18.72
C THR A 272 -12.57 -5.16 -18.88
N ASN A 273 -13.53 -4.57 -18.16
CA ASN A 273 -14.95 -4.93 -18.19
C ASN A 273 -15.20 -6.42 -17.88
N GLY A 274 -14.46 -6.96 -16.92
CA GLY A 274 -14.68 -8.31 -16.43
C GLY A 274 -14.01 -9.40 -17.27
N SER A 275 -12.82 -9.15 -17.82
CA SER A 275 -12.13 -10.16 -18.64
C SER A 275 -11.81 -11.44 -17.85
N ALA A 276 -11.93 -12.59 -18.51
CA ALA A 276 -11.73 -13.90 -17.89
C ALA A 276 -10.29 -14.11 -17.33
N ILE A 277 -9.29 -13.51 -17.97
CA ILE A 277 -7.90 -13.58 -17.51
C ILE A 277 -7.76 -12.89 -16.15
N TRP A 278 -8.27 -11.65 -16.03
CA TRP A 278 -8.19 -10.91 -14.78
C TRP A 278 -9.13 -11.49 -13.71
N GLU A 279 -10.26 -12.10 -14.08
CA GLU A 279 -11.12 -12.86 -13.14
C GLU A 279 -10.36 -14.00 -12.49
N THR A 280 -9.63 -14.77 -13.29
CA THR A 280 -8.82 -15.91 -12.83
C THR A 280 -7.72 -15.42 -11.90
N ARG A 281 -7.00 -14.36 -12.28
CA ARG A 281 -5.95 -13.74 -11.47
C ARG A 281 -6.48 -13.26 -10.11
N VAL A 282 -7.59 -12.51 -10.09
CA VAL A 282 -8.21 -12.02 -8.85
C VAL A 282 -8.64 -13.17 -7.96
N THR A 283 -9.32 -14.18 -8.52
CA THR A 283 -9.80 -15.33 -7.75
C THR A 283 -8.66 -16.12 -7.13
N GLY A 284 -7.59 -16.37 -7.91
CA GLY A 284 -6.40 -17.05 -7.42
C GLY A 284 -5.70 -16.29 -6.30
N LEU A 285 -5.44 -14.99 -6.51
CA LEU A 285 -4.80 -14.13 -5.52
C LEU A 285 -5.62 -14.05 -4.23
N LEU A 286 -6.95 -13.96 -4.34
CA LEU A 286 -7.85 -13.94 -3.18
C LEU A 286 -7.77 -15.26 -2.41
N ASN A 287 -7.82 -16.40 -3.08
CA ASN A 287 -7.74 -17.71 -2.42
C ASN A 287 -6.39 -17.90 -1.70
N ALA A 288 -5.30 -17.37 -2.27
CA ALA A 288 -3.97 -17.44 -1.69
C ALA A 288 -3.80 -16.59 -0.41
N THR A 289 -4.74 -15.68 -0.11
CA THR A 289 -4.73 -14.90 1.15
C THR A 289 -5.01 -15.75 2.39
N SER A 290 -5.59 -16.94 2.23
CA SER A 290 -6.00 -17.82 3.34
C SER A 290 -4.92 -18.12 4.37
N ILE A 291 -3.63 -18.10 3.99
CA ILE A 291 -2.54 -18.32 4.93
C ILE A 291 -2.32 -17.19 5.94
N PHE A 292 -2.86 -16.00 5.66
CA PHE A 292 -2.77 -14.82 6.51
C PHE A 292 -3.96 -14.70 7.46
N PHE A 293 -4.77 -15.76 7.58
CA PHE A 293 -5.90 -15.84 8.51
C PHE A 293 -5.76 -17.04 9.42
N LYS A 294 -5.88 -16.80 10.73
CA LYS A 294 -5.88 -17.82 11.78
C LYS A 294 -7.08 -17.56 12.67
N ASP A 295 -7.97 -18.54 12.78
CA ASP A 295 -9.24 -18.41 13.50
C ASP A 295 -10.04 -17.17 13.06
N ASP A 296 -10.09 -16.94 11.75
CA ASP A 296 -10.73 -15.78 11.08
C ASP A 296 -10.13 -14.40 11.43
N VAL A 297 -8.97 -14.35 12.10
CA VAL A 297 -8.23 -13.12 12.41
C VAL A 297 -7.00 -13.04 11.50
N MET A 298 -6.73 -11.86 10.94
CA MET A 298 -5.53 -11.67 10.13
C MET A 298 -4.28 -11.76 11.00
N TYR A 299 -3.25 -12.44 10.52
CA TYR A 299 -1.94 -12.51 11.15
C TYR A 299 -0.84 -12.54 10.08
N GLU A 300 0.33 -12.03 10.41
CA GLU A 300 1.49 -12.09 9.51
C GLU A 300 2.21 -13.43 9.67
N SER A 301 1.95 -14.35 8.74
CA SER A 301 2.45 -15.74 8.83
C SER A 301 3.98 -15.87 8.85
N ALA A 302 4.69 -14.85 8.40
CA ALA A 302 6.15 -14.82 8.39
C ALA A 302 6.76 -14.56 9.78
N CYS A 303 6.04 -13.89 10.68
CA CYS A 303 6.65 -13.32 11.89
C CYS A 303 5.76 -13.27 13.14
N GLU A 304 4.43 -13.39 13.01
CA GLU A 304 3.46 -13.28 14.11
C GLU A 304 3.18 -14.64 14.78
N ASP A 305 4.00 -15.65 14.51
CA ASP A 305 4.00 -16.89 15.29
C ASP A 305 4.69 -16.67 16.65
N ASN A 306 4.25 -17.43 17.67
CA ASN A 306 4.80 -17.38 19.04
C ASN A 306 4.63 -16.05 19.79
N ILE A 307 3.59 -15.27 19.48
CA ILE A 307 3.22 -14.10 20.29
C ILE A 307 2.93 -14.47 21.75
N SER A 308 3.27 -13.57 22.67
CA SER A 308 2.98 -13.71 24.09
C SER A 308 2.75 -12.34 24.72
N THR A 309 2.26 -12.28 25.96
CA THR A 309 2.13 -10.99 26.67
C THR A 309 3.46 -10.25 26.87
N ALA A 310 4.59 -10.96 26.82
CA ALA A 310 5.93 -10.36 26.92
C ALA A 310 6.54 -10.04 25.55
N ASN A 311 5.95 -10.54 24.47
CA ASN A 311 6.35 -10.30 23.09
C ASN A 311 5.10 -10.29 22.20
N PRO A 312 4.32 -9.19 22.22
CA PRO A 312 3.03 -9.15 21.55
C PRO A 312 3.13 -9.24 20.02
N HIS A 313 4.33 -9.00 19.47
CA HIS A 313 4.59 -8.86 18.04
C HIS A 313 5.41 -10.01 17.43
N GLY A 314 5.72 -11.06 18.21
CA GLY A 314 6.47 -12.22 17.72
C GLY A 314 7.88 -11.83 17.26
N THR A 315 8.26 -12.22 16.05
CA THR A 315 9.54 -11.83 15.44
C THR A 315 9.39 -10.73 14.39
N CYS A 316 8.23 -10.06 14.33
CA CYS A 316 8.00 -8.99 13.38
C CYS A 316 8.91 -7.80 13.66
N ASP A 317 9.51 -7.26 12.61
CA ASP A 317 10.15 -5.94 12.67
C ASP A 317 9.12 -4.82 12.51
N ASN A 318 9.56 -3.56 12.59
CA ASN A 318 8.67 -2.40 12.54
C ASN A 318 7.84 -2.35 11.26
N ASP A 319 8.45 -2.65 10.11
CA ASP A 319 7.78 -2.63 8.81
C ASP A 319 6.64 -3.66 8.79
N GLN A 320 6.95 -4.89 9.23
CA GLN A 320 6.04 -6.04 9.18
C GLN A 320 4.78 -5.87 10.03
N LEU A 321 4.81 -5.03 11.07
CA LEU A 321 3.62 -4.74 11.89
C LEU A 321 2.48 -4.14 11.06
N SER A 322 2.81 -3.39 10.02
CA SER A 322 1.85 -2.70 9.16
C SER A 322 1.29 -3.54 8.01
N PHE A 323 1.89 -4.68 7.68
CA PHE A 323 1.58 -5.40 6.44
C PHE A 323 0.14 -5.90 6.35
N LYS A 324 -0.44 -6.36 7.47
CA LYS A 324 -1.84 -6.82 7.50
C LYS A 324 -2.83 -5.71 7.22
N ALA A 325 -2.53 -4.47 7.63
CA ALA A 325 -3.37 -3.32 7.32
C ALA A 325 -3.48 -3.08 5.81
N HIS A 326 -2.37 -3.26 5.07
CA HIS A 326 -2.36 -3.12 3.62
C HIS A 326 -3.21 -4.20 2.94
N LEU A 327 -3.10 -5.46 3.36
CA LEU A 327 -3.97 -6.54 2.87
C LEU A 327 -5.46 -6.22 3.09
N ALA A 328 -5.83 -5.73 4.27
CA ALA A 328 -7.21 -5.39 4.60
C ALA A 328 -7.77 -4.23 3.76
N LEU A 329 -6.94 -3.22 3.47
CA LEU A 329 -7.32 -2.05 2.67
C LEU A 329 -7.42 -2.36 1.17
N ASP A 330 -6.56 -3.25 0.67
CA ASP A 330 -6.46 -3.64 -0.73
C ASP A 330 -7.52 -4.67 -1.14
N GLY A 331 -8.07 -5.41 -0.18
CA GLY A 331 -9.25 -6.27 -0.37
C GLY A 331 -10.58 -5.51 -0.55
N ARG A 332 -10.59 -4.16 -0.54
CA ARG A 332 -11.81 -3.36 -0.65
C ARG A 332 -12.31 -3.26 -2.09
N ASP A 333 -13.61 -3.48 -2.28
CA ASP A 333 -14.29 -3.14 -3.53
C ASP A 333 -14.40 -1.62 -3.69
N ARG A 334 -13.50 -1.02 -4.47
CA ARG A 334 -13.56 0.40 -4.87
C ARG A 334 -14.31 0.62 -6.19
N THR A 335 -14.94 -0.42 -6.76
CA THR A 335 -15.56 -0.33 -8.10
C THR A 335 -16.85 0.49 -8.12
N THR A 336 -17.42 0.82 -6.96
CA THR A 336 -18.67 1.58 -6.83
C THR A 336 -18.50 3.10 -6.76
N SER A 337 -17.29 3.67 -6.93
CA SER A 337 -17.15 5.12 -7.00
C SER A 337 -17.79 5.65 -8.30
N THR A 338 -19.03 6.11 -8.18
CA THR A 338 -19.63 6.98 -9.19
C THR A 338 -18.77 8.24 -9.28
N GLN A 339 -18.12 8.45 -10.43
CA GLN A 339 -17.51 9.72 -10.77
C GLN A 339 -18.60 10.80 -10.63
N HIS A 340 -18.52 11.60 -9.58
CA HIS A 340 -19.25 12.86 -9.53
C HIS A 340 -18.48 13.82 -10.44
N THR A 341 -18.97 13.93 -11.67
CA THR A 341 -18.56 14.92 -12.68
C THR A 341 -18.77 16.34 -12.20
#